data_AF-A0A7C9QVI2-F1
#
_entry.id   AF-A0A7C9QVI2-F1
#
_cell.length_a   1.000
_cell.length_b   1.000
_cell.length_c   1.000
_cell.angle_alpha   90.00
_cell.angle_beta   90.00
_cell.angle_gamma   90.00
#
_symmetry.space_group_name_H-M   'P 1'
#
loop_
_entity.id
_entity.type
_entity.pdbx_description
1 polymer ?
#
loop_
_entity_poly.entity_id
_entity_poly.type
_entity_poly.pdbx_seq_one_letter_code
_entity_poly.pdbx_strand_id
1 'polypeptide(L)'
;MPDDASLDMLFDRIPPEVVETFTPAQRAALWSAVKPVSWRRHPVNIRLSFPIIGGRFFLTVVGGPEKRSIERRSRERRMFPLRTIGNILFLLGIGAAFYVIAVLGLVVFSNLIEF
;
A
#
# COMPACT_ATOMS: atom_id res chain seq x y z
N MET A 1 -22.27 -7.43 -12.36
CA MET A 1 -22.08 -8.86 -12.07
C MET A 1 -20.76 -8.97 -11.34
N PRO A 2 -20.68 -9.61 -10.16
CA PRO A 2 -19.42 -9.80 -9.45
C PRO A 2 -18.41 -10.58 -10.32
N ASP A 3 -17.10 -10.33 -10.15
CA ASP A 3 -16.05 -10.91 -11.02
C ASP A 3 -15.93 -12.43 -10.84
N ASP A 4 -16.63 -13.19 -11.69
CA ASP A 4 -16.62 -14.66 -11.74
C ASP A 4 -15.18 -15.22 -11.88
N ALA A 5 -14.30 -14.48 -12.56
CA ALA A 5 -12.88 -14.81 -12.73
C ALA A 5 -12.11 -15.01 -11.40
N SER A 6 -12.53 -14.34 -10.31
CA SER A 6 -11.87 -14.44 -9.02
C SER A 6 -12.25 -15.71 -8.23
N LEU A 7 -13.44 -16.25 -8.49
CA LEU A 7 -13.87 -17.55 -7.95
C LEU A 7 -13.24 -18.69 -8.73
N ASP A 8 -13.20 -18.58 -10.06
CA ASP A 8 -12.64 -19.61 -10.92
C ASP A 8 -11.17 -19.86 -10.55
N MET A 9 -10.37 -18.79 -10.37
CA MET A 9 -8.99 -18.90 -9.90
C MET A 9 -8.82 -19.52 -8.51
N LEU A 10 -9.83 -19.41 -7.64
CA LEU A 10 -9.80 -20.01 -6.30
C LEU A 10 -10.16 -21.49 -6.38
N PHE A 11 -11.19 -21.84 -7.14
CA PHE A 11 -11.62 -23.23 -7.34
C PHE A 11 -10.59 -24.03 -8.13
N ASP A 12 -9.85 -23.42 -9.06
CA ASP A 12 -8.72 -24.04 -9.78
C ASP A 12 -7.56 -24.45 -8.85
N ARG A 13 -7.48 -23.88 -7.64
CA ARG A 13 -6.46 -24.21 -6.63
C ARG A 13 -6.95 -25.23 -5.60
N ILE A 14 -8.22 -25.61 -5.65
CA ILE A 14 -8.82 -26.60 -4.77
C ILE A 14 -9.00 -27.88 -5.58
N PRO A 15 -8.63 -29.06 -5.04
CA PRO A 15 -8.87 -30.31 -5.75
C PRO A 15 -10.36 -30.44 -6.12
N PRO A 16 -10.69 -30.85 -7.37
CA PRO A 16 -12.07 -30.87 -7.87
C PRO A 16 -12.99 -31.72 -6.99
N GLU A 17 -12.47 -32.83 -6.46
CA GLU A 17 -13.16 -33.72 -5.51
C GLU A 17 -13.65 -32.98 -4.26
N VAL A 18 -12.93 -31.95 -3.80
CA VAL A 18 -13.29 -31.16 -2.62
C VAL A 18 -14.31 -30.09 -2.97
N VAL A 19 -14.22 -29.48 -4.16
CA VAL A 19 -15.18 -28.47 -4.64
C VAL A 19 -16.58 -29.05 -4.77
N GLU A 20 -16.68 -30.31 -5.20
CA GLU A 20 -17.96 -31.03 -5.32
C GLU A 20 -18.63 -31.31 -3.96
N THR A 21 -17.87 -31.38 -2.87
CA THR A 21 -18.43 -31.55 -1.52
C THR A 21 -19.10 -30.30 -0.97
N PHE A 22 -18.93 -29.13 -1.61
CA PHE A 22 -19.47 -27.88 -1.11
C PHE A 22 -20.97 -27.73 -1.37
N THR A 23 -21.71 -27.60 -0.28
CA THR A 23 -23.12 -27.19 -0.33
C THR A 23 -23.27 -25.79 -0.96
N PRO A 24 -24.45 -25.45 -1.50
CA PRO A 24 -24.72 -24.11 -2.02
C PRO A 24 -24.47 -23.00 -1.01
N ALA A 25 -24.80 -23.25 0.27
CA ALA A 25 -24.55 -22.31 1.37
C ALA A 25 -23.05 -22.09 1.65
N GLN A 26 -22.25 -23.15 1.60
CA GLN A 26 -20.79 -23.07 1.77
C GLN A 26 -20.13 -22.33 0.61
N ARG A 27 -20.59 -22.54 -0.63
CA ARG A 27 -20.13 -21.77 -1.80
C ARG A 27 -20.44 -20.28 -1.66
N ALA A 28 -21.65 -19.93 -1.21
CA ALA A 28 -22.03 -18.54 -0.96
C ALA A 28 -21.20 -17.88 0.16
N ALA A 29 -20.90 -18.63 1.23
CA ALA A 29 -20.03 -18.17 2.31
C ALA A 29 -18.59 -17.95 1.81
N LEU A 30 -18.06 -18.88 1.00
CA LEU A 30 -16.72 -18.76 0.41
C LEU A 30 -16.64 -17.53 -0.50
N TRP A 31 -17.65 -17.28 -1.33
CA TRP A 31 -17.76 -16.07 -2.15
C TRP A 31 -17.73 -14.79 -1.32
N SER A 32 -18.45 -14.77 -0.20
CA SER A 32 -18.45 -13.60 0.69
C SER A 32 -17.08 -13.32 1.33
N ALA A 33 -16.27 -14.37 1.54
CA ALA A 33 -14.92 -14.29 2.08
C ALA A 33 -13.86 -13.97 1.02
N VAL A 34 -14.09 -14.42 -0.23
CA VAL A 34 -13.19 -14.25 -1.38
C VAL A 34 -13.37 -12.92 -2.05
N LYS A 35 -14.55 -12.27 -1.90
CA LYS A 35 -14.73 -10.87 -2.26
C LYS A 35 -13.49 -10.13 -1.76
N PRO A 36 -12.68 -9.54 -2.65
CA PRO A 36 -11.53 -8.79 -2.21
C PRO A 36 -12.11 -7.83 -1.19
N VAL A 37 -11.59 -7.89 0.04
CA VAL A 37 -11.89 -6.89 1.06
C VAL A 37 -11.34 -5.62 0.45
N SER A 38 -12.18 -4.99 -0.37
CA SER A 38 -11.89 -3.79 -1.08
C SER A 38 -11.40 -2.87 0.00
N TRP A 39 -10.17 -2.39 -0.15
CA TRP A 39 -9.49 -1.59 0.84
C TRP A 39 -10.48 -0.57 1.37
N ARG A 40 -10.99 -0.85 2.57
CA ARG A 40 -12.33 -0.45 2.98
C ARG A 40 -12.27 1.04 3.20
N ARG A 41 -12.75 1.84 2.24
CA ARG A 41 -12.74 3.32 2.21
C ARG A 41 -11.81 3.90 3.29
N HIS A 42 -10.50 3.83 3.06
CA HIS A 42 -9.58 4.49 3.96
C HIS A 42 -9.79 6.00 3.79
N PRO A 43 -9.97 6.77 4.89
CA PRO A 43 -10.15 8.22 4.82
C PRO A 43 -9.04 8.91 4.02
N VAL A 44 -7.83 8.36 4.07
CA VAL A 44 -6.69 8.79 3.27
C VAL A 44 -6.22 7.61 2.42
N ASN A 45 -6.28 7.76 1.09
CA ASN A 45 -5.73 6.80 0.12
C ASN A 45 -5.13 7.58 -1.04
N ILE A 46 -3.86 7.97 -0.91
CA ILE A 46 -3.09 8.67 -1.93
C ILE A 46 -2.25 7.63 -2.68
N ARG A 47 -2.44 7.54 -3.99
CA ARG A 47 -1.64 6.66 -4.86
C ARG A 47 -1.02 7.51 -5.95
N LEU A 48 0.31 7.56 -5.93
CA LEU A 48 1.09 8.30 -6.89
C LEU A 48 1.93 7.31 -7.68
N SER A 49 1.91 7.43 -9.01
CA SER A 49 2.73 6.63 -9.92
C SER A 49 3.58 7.58 -10.71
N PHE A 50 4.90 7.39 -10.67
CA PHE A 50 5.83 8.26 -11.38
C PHE A 50 6.70 7.42 -12.32
N PRO A 51 6.76 7.78 -13.61
CA PRO A 51 7.76 7.23 -14.50
C PRO A 51 9.12 7.85 -14.14
N ILE A 52 10.08 7.02 -13.73
CA ILE A 52 11.48 7.43 -13.58
C ILE A 52 12.25 6.74 -14.71
N ILE A 53 13.28 7.38 -15.27
CA ILE A 53 14.10 6.82 -16.35
C ILE A 53 14.59 5.43 -15.92
N GLY A 54 14.11 4.38 -16.59
CA GLY A 54 14.44 2.97 -16.30
C GLY A 54 13.39 2.15 -15.53
N GLY A 55 12.26 2.73 -15.08
CA GLY A 55 11.23 1.95 -14.38
C GLY A 55 9.95 2.70 -14.01
N ARG A 56 8.91 1.95 -13.61
CA ARG A 56 7.66 2.49 -13.05
C ARG A 56 7.69 2.31 -11.54
N PHE A 57 7.66 3.42 -10.80
CA PHE A 57 7.64 3.41 -9.35
C PHE A 57 6.27 3.88 -8.85
N PHE A 58 5.77 3.24 -7.79
CA PHE A 58 4.50 3.64 -7.15
C PHE A 58 4.74 3.97 -5.68
N LEU A 59 4.12 5.05 -5.22
CA LEU A 59 4.04 5.44 -3.82
C LEU A 59 2.57 5.37 -3.40
N THR A 60 2.29 4.69 -2.30
CA THR A 60 0.93 4.58 -1.75
C THR A 60 0.94 4.97 -0.27
N VAL A 61 0.20 6.02 0.06
CA VAL A 61 -0.01 6.48 1.43
C VAL A 61 -1.46 6.19 1.81
N VAL A 62 -1.63 5.32 2.80
CA VAL A 62 -2.95 4.95 3.32
C VAL A 62 -3.03 5.22 4.81
N GLY A 63 -4.08 5.93 5.21
CA GLY A 63 -4.34 6.31 6.59
C GLY A 63 -5.80 6.13 6.97
N GLY A 64 -6.05 5.65 8.19
CA GLY A 64 -7.39 5.46 8.72
C GLY A 64 -7.38 4.92 10.15
N PRO A 65 -8.56 4.86 10.80
CA PRO A 65 -8.67 4.34 12.16
C PRO A 65 -8.24 2.88 12.21
N GLU A 66 -7.31 2.59 13.12
CA GLU A 66 -6.74 1.26 13.30
C GLU A 66 -7.72 0.35 14.06
N LYS A 67 -8.36 -0.57 13.33
CA LYS A 67 -9.37 -1.51 13.86
C LYS A 67 -8.79 -2.89 14.22
N ARG A 68 -7.49 -3.13 14.00
CA ARG A 68 -6.84 -4.43 14.23
C ARG A 68 -6.51 -4.64 15.71
N SER A 69 -6.58 -5.90 16.17
CA SER A 69 -6.24 -6.31 17.55
C SER A 69 -4.78 -6.04 17.91
N ILE A 70 -4.49 -5.95 19.21
CA ILE A 70 -3.16 -5.63 19.74
C ILE A 70 -2.14 -6.73 19.37
N GLU A 71 -2.48 -8.03 19.46
CA GLU A 71 -1.53 -9.09 19.04
C GLU A 71 -1.20 -9.02 17.55
N ARG A 72 -2.17 -8.70 16.69
CA ARG A 72 -1.91 -8.61 15.25
C ARG A 72 -1.00 -7.41 14.94
N ARG A 73 -1.23 -6.28 15.62
CA ARG A 73 -0.41 -5.07 15.48
C ARG A 73 1.03 -5.27 15.95
N SER A 74 1.25 -6.02 17.03
CA SER A 74 2.59 -6.30 17.55
C SER A 74 3.37 -7.22 16.61
N ARG A 75 2.70 -8.22 16.00
CA ARG A 75 3.31 -9.11 15.01
C ARG A 75 3.69 -8.38 13.73
N GLU A 76 2.83 -7.47 13.25
CA GLU A 76 3.07 -6.67 12.06
C GLU A 76 4.24 -5.70 12.24
N ARG A 77 4.37 -5.06 13.40
CA ARG A 77 5.53 -4.21 13.75
C ARG A 77 6.86 -4.96 13.76
N ARG A 78 6.85 -6.26 14.06
CA ARG A 78 8.04 -7.12 13.97
C ARG A 78 8.40 -7.45 12.52
N MET A 79 7.40 -7.64 11.66
CA MET A 79 7.61 -7.94 10.23
C MET A 79 8.00 -6.71 9.41
N PHE A 80 7.48 -5.52 9.76
CA PHE A 80 7.74 -4.27 9.05
C PHE A 80 8.29 -3.20 10.01
N PRO A 81 9.55 -3.34 10.47
CA PRO A 81 10.16 -2.34 11.34
C PRO A 81 10.35 -1.02 10.59
N LEU A 82 9.73 0.06 11.09
CA LEU A 82 9.92 1.40 10.52
C LEU A 82 11.33 1.96 10.80
N ARG A 83 11.97 1.50 11.88
CA ARG A 83 13.31 1.94 12.34
C ARG A 83 14.43 1.10 11.75
N THR A 84 14.41 0.83 10.44
CA THR A 84 15.58 0.27 9.76
C THR A 84 16.56 1.39 9.40
N ILE A 85 17.85 1.07 9.35
CA ILE A 85 18.89 2.01 8.92
C ILE A 85 18.56 2.55 7.52
N GLY A 86 18.08 1.69 6.61
CA GLY A 86 17.66 2.11 5.27
C GLY A 86 16.53 3.15 5.28
N ASN A 87 15.50 2.98 6.11
CA ASN A 87 14.42 3.97 6.22
C ASN A 87 14.92 5.29 6.84
N ILE A 88 15.84 5.24 7.80
CA ILE A 88 16.43 6.43 8.41
C ILE A 88 17.24 7.20 7.37
N LEU A 89 18.12 6.52 6.63
CA LEU A 89 18.91 7.14 5.56
C LEU A 89 18.00 7.71 4.45
N PHE A 90 16.93 7.02 4.09
CA PHE A 90 15.95 7.51 3.13
C PHE A 90 15.27 8.81 3.59
N LEU A 91 14.81 8.86 4.85
CA LEU A 91 14.20 10.06 5.43
C LEU A 91 15.21 11.22 5.52
N LEU A 92 16.45 10.95 5.92
CA LEU A 92 17.52 11.95 5.95
C LEU A 92 17.83 12.47 4.54
N GLY A 93 17.87 11.59 3.53
CA GLY A 93 18.09 11.97 2.15
C GLY A 93 16.99 12.88 1.61
N ILE A 94 15.72 12.57 1.89
CA ILE A 94 14.59 13.45 1.55
C ILE A 94 14.74 14.81 2.24
N GLY A 95 15.02 14.83 3.55
CA GLY A 95 15.20 16.07 4.31
C GLY A 95 16.35 16.92 3.76
N ALA A 96 17.48 16.30 3.43
CA ALA A 96 18.62 16.96 2.82
C ALA A 96 18.27 17.54 1.44
N ALA A 97 17.52 16.81 0.61
CA ALA A 97 17.07 17.30 -0.69
C ALA A 97 16.17 18.54 -0.57
N PHE A 98 15.20 18.53 0.35
CA PHE A 98 14.36 19.70 0.63
C PHE A 98 15.18 20.89 1.14
N TYR A 99 16.16 20.64 2.02
CA TYR A 99 17.05 21.69 2.52
C TYR A 99 17.87 22.32 1.38
N VAL A 100 18.46 21.51 0.51
CA VAL A 100 19.22 22.00 -0.65
C VAL A 100 18.33 22.83 -1.57
N ILE A 101 17.11 22.36 -1.88
CA ILE A 101 16.16 23.11 -2.71
C ILE A 101 15.81 24.45 -2.06
N ALA A 102 15.58 24.48 -0.75
CA ALA A 102 15.27 25.72 -0.03
C ALA A 102 16.44 26.72 -0.05
N VAL A 103 17.67 26.26 0.18
CA VAL A 103 18.87 27.09 0.12
C VAL A 103 19.08 27.64 -1.28
N LEU A 104 18.96 26.80 -2.32
CA LEU A 104 19.06 27.26 -3.72
C LEU A 104 17.99 28.29 -4.05
N GLY A 105 16.75 28.08 -3.60
CA GLY A 105 15.66 29.04 -3.75
C GLY A 105 15.97 30.38 -3.09
N LEU A 106 16.55 30.37 -1.89
CA LEU A 106 16.96 31.58 -1.17
C LEU A 106 18.09 32.31 -1.91
N VAL A 107 19.10 31.59 -2.39
CA VAL A 107 20.19 32.18 -3.18
C VAL A 107 19.66 32.84 -4.45
N VAL A 108 18.79 32.16 -5.20
CA VAL A 108 18.18 32.73 -6.42
C VAL A 108 17.33 33.97 -6.08
N PHE A 109 16.54 33.92 -5.01
CA PHE A 109 15.73 35.06 -4.57
C PHE A 109 16.58 36.25 -4.12
N SER A 110 17.67 36.02 -3.40
CA SER A 110 18.62 37.06 -2.99
C SER A 110 19.22 37.78 -4.20
N ASN A 111 19.59 37.03 -5.25
CA ASN A 111 20.13 37.61 -6.48
C ASN A 111 19.09 38.47 -7.24
N LEU A 112 17.79 38.23 -7.07
CA LEU A 112 16.74 39.02 -7.72
C LEU A 112 16.47 40.37 -7.03
N ILE A 113 16.82 40.52 -5.75
CA ILE A 113 16.58 41.73 -4.96
C ILE A 113 17.74 42.73 -5.08
N GLU A 114 18.94 42.28 -5.46
CA GLU A 114 20.12 43.13 -5.65
C GLU A 114 20.18 43.87 -7.01
N PHE A 115 19.15 43.76 -7.86
CA PHE A 115 18.98 44.55 -9.09
C PHE A 115 17.86 45.60 -8.92
#